data_AF-E6WS69-F1
#
_entry.id   AF-E6WS69-F1
#
_cell.length_a   1.000
_cell.length_b   1.000
_cell.length_c   1.000
_cell.angle_alpha   90.00
_cell.angle_beta   90.00
_cell.angle_gamma   90.00
#
_symmetry.space_group_name_H-M   'P 1'
#
loop_
_entity.id
_entity.type
_entity.pdbx_description
1 polymer ?
#
loop_
_entity_poly.entity_id
_entity_poly.type
_entity_poly.pdbx_seq_one_letter_code
_entity_poly.pdbx_strand_id
1 'polypeptide(L)'
;MTAEKKHALYLVKDGENGGTPRLFAAEDVDAAKANGWAEPDFPKSNGEPWNAEGDLDAQDAAAELAQAKRDGEEKAAAKEAAKAESKKK
;
A
#
# COMPACT_ATOMS: atom_id res chain seq x y z
N MET A 1 -17.01 1.27 -22.24
CA MET A 1 -16.91 1.63 -20.81
C MET A 1 -15.43 1.79 -20.53
N THR A 2 -14.97 3.03 -20.39
CA THR A 2 -13.57 3.31 -20.08
C THR A 2 -13.34 2.77 -18.68
N ALA A 3 -12.56 1.69 -18.54
CA ALA A 3 -12.08 1.27 -17.23
C ALA A 3 -11.26 2.46 -16.71
N GLU A 4 -11.81 3.20 -15.76
CA GLU A 4 -11.07 4.21 -15.02
C GLU A 4 -9.83 3.49 -14.49
N LYS A 5 -8.65 3.88 -14.99
CA LYS A 5 -7.39 3.29 -14.53
C LYS A 5 -7.26 3.67 -13.06
N LYS A 6 -7.66 2.75 -12.19
CA LYS A 6 -7.39 2.83 -10.77
C LYS A 6 -5.89 2.57 -10.65
N HIS A 7 -5.18 3.56 -10.15
CA HIS A 7 -3.77 3.46 -9.79
C HIS A 7 -3.67 3.36 -8.27
N ALA A 8 -2.59 2.75 -7.78
CA ALA A 8 -2.25 2.89 -6.38
C ALA A 8 -2.06 4.36 -6.00
N LEU A 9 -2.58 4.77 -4.83
CA LEU A 9 -2.50 6.15 -4.35
C LEU A 9 -2.02 6.21 -2.91
N TYR A 10 -1.29 7.28 -2.58
CA TYR A 10 -1.04 7.66 -1.20
C TYR A 10 -2.28 8.33 -0.62
N LEU A 11 -2.79 7.76 0.46
CA LEU A 11 -3.90 8.31 1.23
C LEU A 11 -3.46 8.53 2.68
N VAL A 12 -4.01 9.55 3.31
CA VAL A 12 -3.84 9.88 4.72
C VAL A 12 -5.20 9.87 5.41
N LYS A 13 -5.21 9.50 6.69
CA LYS A 13 -6.40 9.59 7.53
C LYS A 13 -6.01 10.22 8.85
N ASP A 14 -6.78 11.22 9.25
CA ASP A 14 -6.55 11.91 10.52
C ASP A 14 -6.65 10.92 11.69
N GLY A 15 -5.67 10.95 12.59
CA GLY A 15 -5.56 10.02 13.71
C GLY A 15 -5.07 8.60 13.36
N GLU A 16 -4.92 8.24 12.09
CA GLU A 16 -4.36 6.97 11.64
C GLU A 16 -2.93 7.16 11.09
N ASN A 17 -2.03 6.21 11.34
CA ASN A 17 -0.63 6.27 10.89
C ASN A 17 0.12 7.58 11.28
N GLY A 18 -0.29 8.22 12.36
CA GLY A 18 0.27 9.50 12.82
C GLY A 18 0.14 10.66 11.83
N GLY A 19 -0.85 10.62 10.92
CA GLY A 19 -1.00 11.60 9.84
C GLY A 19 -0.02 11.39 8.68
N THR A 20 0.66 10.24 8.63
CA THR A 20 1.59 9.91 7.54
C THR A 20 0.86 9.24 6.38
N PRO A 21 1.06 9.68 5.13
CA PRO A 21 0.44 9.06 3.96
C PRO A 21 0.87 7.61 3.82
N ARG A 22 -0.08 6.76 3.44
CA ARG A 22 0.12 5.34 3.19
C ARG A 22 -0.29 5.00 1.78
N LEU A 23 0.52 4.18 1.12
CA LEU A 23 0.24 3.69 -0.23
C LEU A 23 -0.81 2.58 -0.17
N PHE A 24 -1.89 2.75 -0.92
CA PHE A 24 -2.95 1.75 -1.14
C PHE A 24 -2.92 1.28 -2.58
N ALA A 25 -3.08 -0.02 -2.78
CA ALA A 25 -3.22 -0.59 -4.13
C ALA A 25 -4.47 -0.06 -4.81
N ALA A 26 -4.46 -0.01 -6.14
CA ALA A 26 -5.55 0.49 -6.97
C ALA A 26 -6.93 -0.07 -6.59
N GLU A 27 -6.99 -1.36 -6.26
CA GLU A 27 -8.21 -2.05 -5.84
C GLU A 27 -8.72 -1.61 -4.45
N ASP A 28 -7.82 -1.26 -3.53
CA ASP A 28 -8.12 -0.85 -2.16
C ASP A 28 -8.36 0.66 -2.01
N VAL A 29 -7.93 1.49 -2.96
CA VAL A 29 -8.08 2.96 -2.89
C VAL A 29 -9.53 3.37 -2.64
N ASP A 30 -10.48 2.74 -3.34
CA ASP A 30 -11.91 3.04 -3.19
C ASP A 30 -12.44 2.68 -1.79
N ALA A 31 -12.06 1.49 -1.30
CA ALA A 31 -12.42 1.03 0.04
C ALA A 31 -11.78 1.92 1.12
N ALA A 32 -10.53 2.32 0.95
CA ALA A 32 -9.84 3.23 1.86
C ALA A 32 -10.55 4.59 1.90
N LYS A 33 -10.89 5.17 0.73
CA LYS A 33 -11.66 6.42 0.64
C LYS A 33 -13.01 6.31 1.35
N ALA A 34 -13.73 5.19 1.18
CA ALA A 34 -14.96 4.92 1.91
C ALA A 34 -14.76 4.79 3.44
N ASN A 35 -13.58 4.37 3.89
CA ASN A 35 -13.19 4.27 5.30
C ASN A 35 -12.67 5.60 5.90
N GLY A 36 -12.81 6.72 5.18
CA GLY A 36 -12.41 8.05 5.62
C GLY A 36 -10.95 8.38 5.36
N TRP A 37 -10.26 7.61 4.52
CA TRP A 37 -8.96 8.01 4.01
C TRP A 37 -9.13 9.04 2.89
N ALA A 38 -8.25 10.02 2.82
CA ALA A 38 -8.27 11.06 1.81
C ALA A 38 -6.88 11.23 1.20
N GLU A 39 -6.80 11.90 0.07
CA GLU A 39 -5.51 12.25 -0.49
C GLU A 39 -4.86 13.32 0.40
N PRO A 40 -3.55 13.23 0.66
CA PRO A 40 -2.87 14.20 1.50
C PRO A 40 -2.87 15.57 0.81
N ASP A 41 -3.42 16.56 1.51
CA ASP A 41 -3.48 17.95 1.06
C ASP A 41 -2.11 18.66 1.13
N PHE A 42 -1.16 18.07 1.86
CA PHE A 42 0.21 18.56 1.96
C PHE A 42 1.13 17.90 0.93
N PRO A 43 2.07 18.64 0.34
CA PRO A 43 3.04 18.06 -0.58
C PRO A 43 4.05 17.16 0.13
N LYS A 44 4.77 16.34 -0.65
CA LYS A 44 6.00 15.66 -0.22
C LYS A 44 7.03 16.72 0.22
N SER A 45 8.08 16.31 0.92
CA SER A 45 9.18 17.21 1.32
C SER A 45 9.86 17.95 0.17
N ASN A 46 9.73 17.46 -1.07
CA ASN A 46 10.25 18.08 -2.28
C ASN A 46 9.30 19.13 -2.89
N GLY A 47 8.14 19.39 -2.28
CA GLY A 47 7.11 20.29 -2.80
C GLY A 47 6.18 19.67 -3.85
N GLU A 48 6.44 18.42 -4.26
CA GLU A 48 5.60 17.70 -5.22
C GLU A 48 4.37 17.06 -4.55
N PRO A 49 3.23 16.96 -5.25
CA PRO A 49 2.07 16.27 -4.72
C PRO A 49 2.36 14.78 -4.53
N TRP A 50 1.70 14.17 -3.54
CA TRP A 50 1.88 12.74 -3.30
C TRP A 50 1.41 11.89 -4.48
N ASN A 51 0.28 12.24 -5.08
CA ASN A 51 -0.36 11.50 -6.17
C ASN A 51 -0.21 12.23 -7.52
N ALA A 52 1.00 12.64 -7.88
CA ALA A 52 1.26 13.25 -9.18
C ALA A 52 0.96 12.24 -10.31
N GLU A 53 0.34 12.68 -11.41
CA GLU A 53 0.01 11.79 -12.55
C GLU A 53 1.24 11.04 -13.10
N GLY A 54 2.42 11.67 -13.09
CA GLY A 54 3.68 11.04 -13.52
C GLY A 54 4.25 10.00 -12.55
N ASP A 55 3.74 9.93 -11.31
CA ASP A 55 4.20 9.05 -10.24
C ASP A 55 3.27 7.83 -10.06
N LEU A 56 2.05 7.88 -10.63
CA LEU A 56 1.02 6.84 -10.49
C LEU A 56 1.49 5.45 -10.92
N ASP A 57 2.28 5.37 -11.99
CA ASP A 57 2.81 4.10 -12.51
C ASP A 57 3.87 3.50 -11.56
N ALA A 58 4.72 4.38 -11.01
CA ALA A 58 5.70 3.99 -9.99
C ALA A 58 5.04 3.58 -8.67
N GLN A 59 3.93 4.24 -8.32
CA GLN A 59 3.11 3.90 -7.16
C GLN A 59 2.46 2.54 -7.29
N ASP A 60 1.95 2.23 -8.47
CA ASP A 60 1.37 0.92 -8.76
C ASP A 60 2.41 -0.19 -8.59
N ALA A 61 3.58 -0.03 -9.21
CA ALA A 61 4.70 -0.95 -9.07
C ALA A 61 5.17 -1.08 -7.61
N ALA A 62 5.19 0.02 -6.85
CA ALA A 62 5.57 0.00 -5.44
C ALA A 62 4.52 -0.72 -4.57
N ALA A 63 3.23 -0.56 -4.86
CA ALA A 63 2.16 -1.25 -4.17
C ALA A 63 2.20 -2.76 -4.44
N GLU A 64 2.37 -3.16 -5.70
CA GLU A 64 2.56 -4.57 -6.08
C GLU A 64 3.80 -5.17 -5.40
N LEU A 65 4.92 -4.44 -5.38
CA LEU A 65 6.13 -4.90 -4.69
C LEU A 65 5.91 -5.04 -3.18
N ALA A 66 5.19 -4.11 -2.56
CA ALA A 66 4.87 -4.18 -1.13
C ALA A 66 3.97 -5.39 -0.81
N GLN A 67 2.99 -5.68 -1.66
CA GLN A 67 2.14 -6.85 -1.53
C GLN A 67 2.92 -8.16 -1.74
N ALA A 68 3.77 -8.21 -2.77
CA ALA A 68 4.62 -9.37 -3.05
C ALA A 68 5.60 -9.66 -1.91
N LYS A 69 6.17 -8.61 -1.28
CA LYS A 69 7.03 -8.77 -0.10
C LYS A 69 6.28 -9.32 1.10
N ARG A 70 5.05 -8.86 1.34
CA ARG A 70 4.21 -9.40 2.43
C ARG A 70 3.85 -10.88 2.22
N ASP A 71 3.46 -11.26 1.01
CA ASP A 71 3.18 -12.69 0.70
C ASP A 71 4.45 -13.55 0.83
N GLY A 72 5.61 -13.01 0.42
CA GLY A 72 6.90 -13.67 0.58
C GLY A 72 7.32 -13.87 2.03
N GLU A 73 7.17 -12.84 2.88
CA GLU A 73 7.44 -12.91 4.32
C GLU A 73 6.46 -13.84 5.04
N GLU A 74 5.18 -13.84 4.68
CA GLU A 74 4.19 -14.75 5.25
C GLU A 74 4.48 -16.21 4.88
N LYS A 75 4.85 -16.48 3.63
CA LYS A 75 5.29 -17.82 3.20
C LYS A 75 6.60 -18.26 3.85
N ALA A 76 7.53 -17.33 4.05
CA ALA A 76 8.78 -17.60 4.76
C ALA A 76 8.53 -17.92 6.24
N ALA A 77 7.69 -17.13 6.91
CA ALA A 77 7.28 -17.34 8.29
C ALA A 77 6.51 -18.66 8.47
N ALA A 78 5.60 -19.00 7.56
CA ALA A 78 4.87 -20.26 7.57
C ALA A 78 5.80 -21.47 7.38
N LYS A 79 6.80 -21.38 6.49
CA LYS A 79 7.81 -22.43 6.31
C LYS A 79 8.71 -22.60 7.52
N GLU A 80 9.13 -21.50 8.16
CA GLU A 80 9.95 -21.53 9.38
C GLU A 80 9.15 -22.12 10.55
N ALA A 81 7.87 -21.75 10.71
CA ALA A 81 6.98 -22.33 11.72
C ALA A 81 6.80 -23.85 11.52
N ALA A 82 6.57 -24.30 10.29
CA ALA A 82 6.44 -25.73 9.98
C ALA A 82 7.74 -26.52 10.23
N LYS A 83 8.91 -25.92 9.97
CA LYS A 83 10.22 -26.52 10.27
C LYS A 83 10.52 -26.56 11.77
N ALA A 84 10.13 -25.54 12.52
CA ALA A 84 10.30 -25.48 13.97
C ALA A 84 9.43 -26.52 14.70
N GLU A 85 8.20 -26.75 14.23
CA GLU A 85 7.30 -27.76 14.80
C GLU A 85 7.74 -29.20 14.48
N SER A 86 8.31 -29.42 13.28
CA SER A 86 8.84 -30.74 12.87
C SER A 86 10.10 -31.18 13.62
N LYS A 87 10.81 -30.27 14.30
CA LYS A 87 12.06 -30.56 15.03
C LYS A 87 11.85 -30.86 16.51
N LYS A 88 10.60 -30.75 16.99
CA LYS A 88 10.21 -30.95 18.41
C LYS A 88 9.54 -32.31 18.65
N LYS A 89 9.58 -33.21 17.65
CA LYS A 89 8.95 -34.53 17.67
C LYS A 89 9.98 -35.64 17.53
#